data_AF-A0A832X5B9-F1
#
_entry.id   AF-A0A832X5B9-F1
#
_cell.length_a   1.000
_cell.length_b   1.000
_cell.length_c   1.000
_cell.angle_alpha   90.00
_cell.angle_beta   90.00
_cell.angle_gamma   90.00
#
_symmetry.space_group_name_H-M   'P 1'
#
loop_
_entity.id
_entity.type
_entity.pdbx_description
1 polymer ?
#
loop_
_entity_poly.entity_id
_entity_poly.type
_entity_poly.pdbx_seq_one_letter_code
_entity_poly.pdbx_strand_id
1 'polypeptide(L)' 'GIYADVTMMPMGKEYRFGSRDEMLAFFHKRFGATTPEQVRVVDEYVSPLIRTRDGESVISGDSTFAHVRWKKQ' A
#
# COMPACT_ATOMS: atom_id res chain seq x y z
N GLY A 1 -4.78 -14.53 -9.63
CA GLY A 1 -5.77 -13.69 -10.32
C GLY A 1 -6.13 -12.54 -9.41
N ILE A 2 -5.80 -11.32 -9.82
CA ILE A 2 -6.09 -10.08 -9.09
C ILE A 2 -7.46 -9.61 -9.58
N TYR A 3 -8.44 -9.46 -8.69
CA TYR A 3 -9.68 -8.77 -9.03
C TYR A 3 -9.51 -7.31 -8.64
N ALA A 4 -9.50 -6.42 -9.63
CA ALA A 4 -9.56 -4.99 -9.39
C ALA A 4 -10.94 -4.68 -8.79
N ASP A 5 -10.96 -4.38 -7.49
CA ASP A 5 -12.12 -3.75 -6.85
C ASP A 5 -11.85 -2.25 -6.95
N VAL A 6 -12.43 -1.58 -7.94
CA VAL A 6 -12.22 -0.13 -8.18
C VAL A 6 -12.96 0.71 -7.14
N THR A 7 -12.96 0.28 -5.89
CA THR A 7 -13.28 1.14 -4.76
C THR A 7 -12.05 1.99 -4.48
N MET A 8 -12.12 3.24 -4.95
CA MET A 8 -11.13 4.27 -4.65
C MET A 8 -11.18 4.55 -3.14
N MET A 9 -10.11 4.26 -2.40
CA MET A 9 -9.97 4.74 -1.03
C MET A 9 -9.25 6.10 -1.07
N PRO A 10 -9.97 7.23 -0.98
CA PRO A 10 -9.32 8.52 -0.86
C PRO A 10 -8.48 8.48 0.41
N MET A 11 -7.19 8.73 0.27
CA MET A 11 -6.31 8.87 1.41
C MET A 11 -6.58 10.25 2.03
N GLY A 12 -7.65 10.38 2.80
CA GLY A 12 -7.98 11.67 3.44
C GLY A 12 -6.93 12.17 4.44
N LYS A 13 -5.85 11.43 4.68
CA LYS A 13 -4.79 11.71 5.64
C LYS A 13 -3.43 11.28 5.09
N GLU A 14 -2.41 12.11 5.33
CA GLU A 14 -1.00 11.77 5.16
C GLU A 14 -0.61 10.71 6.19
N TYR A 15 0.06 9.63 5.76
CA TYR A 15 0.63 8.63 6.66
C TYR A 15 2.14 8.83 6.74
N ARG A 16 2.65 8.82 7.97
CA ARG A 16 4.08 8.94 8.29
C ARG A 16 4.51 7.68 9.02
N PHE A 17 5.66 7.16 8.65
CA PHE A 17 6.25 5.96 9.23
C PHE A 17 7.72 6.22 9.55
N GLY A 18 8.21 5.60 10.61
CA GLY A 18 9.61 5.72 11.02
C GLY A 18 10.56 4.98 10.08
N SER A 19 10.04 4.04 9.28
CA SER A 19 10.83 3.33 8.26
C SER A 19 9.99 2.88 7.07
N ARG A 20 10.69 2.52 5.99
CA ARG A 20 10.08 1.90 4.81
C ARG A 20 9.48 0.53 5.15
N ASP A 21 10.14 -0.26 5.99
CA ASP A 21 9.67 -1.61 6.34
C ASP A 21 8.37 -1.56 7.15
N GLU A 22 8.26 -0.60 8.08
CA GLU A 22 7.03 -0.35 8.82
C GLU A 22 5.87 0.06 7.89
N MET A 23 6.16 0.93 6.92
CA MET A 23 5.19 1.34 5.92
C MET A 23 4.72 0.14 5.08
N LEU A 24 5.63 -0.68 4.56
CA LEU A 24 5.28 -1.84 3.75
C LEU A 24 4.44 -2.84 4.54
N ALA A 25 4.81 -3.14 5.80
CA ALA A 25 4.03 -4.01 6.67
C ALA A 25 2.60 -3.49 6.91
N PHE A 26 2.43 -2.17 7.09
CA PHE A 26 1.11 -1.55 7.18
C PHE A 26 0.28 -1.80 5.92
N PHE A 27 0.86 -1.61 4.73
CA PHE A 27 0.14 -1.80 3.48
C PHE A 27 -0.12 -3.27 3.14
N HIS A 28 0.80 -4.19 3.43
CA HIS A 28 0.54 -5.64 3.28
C HIS A 28 -0.71 -6.06 4.04
N LYS A 29 -0.83 -5.62 5.31
CA LYS A 29 -2.01 -5.87 6.13
C LYS A 29 -3.26 -5.19 5.56
N ARG A 30 -3.15 -3.93 5.12
CA ARG A 30 -4.27 -3.16 4.55
C ARG A 30 -4.82 -3.79 3.28
N PHE A 31 -3.95 -4.31 2.42
CA PHE A 31 -4.31 -4.99 1.19
C PHE A 31 -4.62 -6.48 1.40
N GLY A 32 -4.42 -7.03 2.61
CA GLY A 32 -4.63 -8.45 2.89
C GLY A 32 -3.70 -9.37 2.09
N ALA A 33 -2.49 -8.92 1.78
CA ALA A 33 -1.49 -9.72 1.10
C ALA A 33 -0.90 -10.76 2.08
N THR A 34 -1.06 -12.04 1.76
CA THR A 34 -0.65 -13.18 2.61
C THR A 34 0.30 -14.15 1.91
N THR A 35 0.42 -14.09 0.58
CA THR A 35 1.37 -14.92 -0.18
C THR A 35 2.57 -14.10 -0.67
N PRO A 36 3.73 -14.72 -0.95
CA PRO A 36 4.89 -14.00 -1.49
C PRO A 36 4.60 -13.22 -2.77
N GLU A 37 3.75 -13.76 -3.65
CA GLU A 37 3.34 -13.09 -4.88
C GLU A 37 2.47 -11.86 -4.60
N GLN A 38 1.55 -11.94 -3.65
CA GLN A 38 0.70 -10.82 -3.25
C GLN A 38 1.51 -9.70 -2.58
N VAL A 39 2.46 -10.08 -1.73
CA VAL A 39 3.41 -9.14 -1.10
C VAL A 39 4.19 -8.39 -2.17
N ARG A 40 4.73 -9.10 -3.17
CA ARG A 40 5.47 -8.49 -4.28
C ARG A 40 4.63 -7.48 -5.06
N VAL A 41 3.36 -7.82 -5.35
CA VAL A 41 2.44 -6.91 -6.05
C VAL A 41 2.16 -5.66 -5.22
N VAL A 42 1.95 -5.79 -3.91
CA VAL A 42 1.76 -4.62 -3.02
C VAL A 42 3.02 -3.77 -2.96
N ASP A 43 4.21 -4.38 -2.88
CA ASP A 43 5.48 -3.66 -2.87
C ASP A 43 5.68 -2.84 -4.15
N GLU A 44 5.46 -3.45 -5.32
CA GLU A 44 5.55 -2.80 -6.63
C GLU A 44 4.56 -1.63 -6.75
N TYR A 45 3.35 -1.79 -6.20
CA TYR A 45 2.30 -0.77 -6.25
C TYR A 45 2.55 0.42 -5.31
N VAL A 46 3.00 0.15 -4.07
CA VAL A 46 3.16 1.17 -3.02
C VAL A 46 4.50 1.90 -3.14
N SER A 47 5.57 1.19 -3.52
CA SER A 47 6.94 1.73 -3.59
C SER A 47 7.08 3.09 -4.32
N PRO A 48 6.48 3.34 -5.49
CA PRO A 48 6.63 4.62 -6.19
C PRO A 48 5.88 5.78 -5.51
N LEU A 49 4.96 5.49 -4.59
CA LEU A 49 4.18 6.49 -3.87
C LEU A 49 4.89 6.95 -2.58
N ILE A 50 5.89 6.20 -2.12
CA ILE A 50 6.69 6.50 -0.93
C ILE A 50 7.58 7.71 -1.21
N ARG A 51 7.47 8.74 -0.38
CA ARG A 51 8.39 9.88 -0.34
C ARG A 51 9.14 9.87 0.97
N THR A 52 10.39 10.35 0.98
CA THR A 52 11.11 10.61 2.22
C THR A 52 11.00 12.09 2.54
N ARG A 53 10.56 12.43 3.75
CA ARG A 53 10.48 13.81 4.23
C ARG A 53 10.96 13.86 5.68
N ASP A 54 11.95 14.70 5.96
CA ASP A 54 12.52 14.88 7.31
C ASP A 54 13.00 13.57 7.97
N GLY A 55 13.45 12.60 7.16
CA GLY A 55 13.89 11.28 7.62
C GLY A 55 12.76 10.25 7.79
N GLU A 56 11.50 10.66 7.62
CA GLU A 56 10.32 9.80 7.69
C GLU A 56 9.90 9.30 6.30
N SER A 57 9.32 8.10 6.23
CA SER A 57 8.65 7.62 5.03
C SER A 57 7.20 8.12 5.03
N VAL A 58 6.82 8.87 4.01
CA VAL A 58 5.54 9.55 3.89
C VAL A 58 4.78 9.11 2.64
N ILE A 59 3.49 8.84 2.78
CA ILE A 59 2.53 8.70 1.67
C ILE A 59 1.43 9.74 1.85
N SER A 60 1.27 10.64 0.87
CA SER A 60 0.28 11.73 0.91
C SER A 60 -1.01 11.40 0.18
N GLY A 61 -2.05 12.08 0.65
CA GLY A 61 -3.47 11.81 0.42
C GLY A 61 -3.99 11.92 -1.01
N ASP A 62 -3.21 12.57 -1.87
CA ASP A 62 -3.52 12.81 -3.27
C ASP A 62 -3.37 11.54 -4.11
N SER A 63 -2.79 10.49 -3.51
CA SER A 63 -2.69 9.15 -4.06
C SER A 63 -4.01 8.41 -3.86
N THR A 64 -4.66 8.00 -4.94
CA THR A 64 -5.82 7.13 -4.81
C THR A 64 -5.39 5.66 -4.87
N PHE A 65 -5.64 4.93 -3.78
CA PHE A 65 -5.40 3.50 -3.76
C PHE A 65 -6.60 2.73 -4.31
N ALA A 66 -6.34 1.85 -5.28
CA ALA A 66 -7.30 0.86 -5.72
C ALA A 66 -7.43 -0.22 -4.63
N HIS A 67 -8.64 -0.52 -4.18
CA HIS A 67 -8.86 -1.70 -3.34
C HIS A 67 -8.60 -2.96 -4.19
N VAL A 68 -7.89 -3.94 -3.62
CA VAL A 68 -7.60 -5.17 -4.37
C VAL A 68 -8.13 -6.35 -3.58
N ARG A 69 -8.91 -7.22 -4.25
CA ARG A 69 -9.34 -8.49 -3.66
C ARG A 69 -8.55 -9.62 -4.27
N TRP A 70 -7.90 -10.39 -3.41
CA TRP A 70 -7.20 -11.60 -3.81
C TRP A 70 -8.19 -12.74 -4.02
N LYS A 71 -7.93 -13.59 -5.02
CA LYS A 71 -8.61 -14.87 -5.14
C LYS A 71 -8.27 -15.71 -3.90
N LYS A 72 -9.28 -16.16 -3.14
CA LYS A 72 -9.08 -17.19 -2.12
C LYS A 72 -8.54 -18.44 -2.80
N GLN A 73 -7.45 -19.00 -2.28
CA GLN A 73 -6.99 -20.34 -2.67
C GLN A 73 -8.00 -21.38 -2.22
#